data_AF-A0A966MU35-F1
#
_entry.id   AF-A0A966MU35-F1
#
_cell.length_a   1.000
_cell.length_b   1.000
_cell.length_c   1.000
_cell.angle_alpha   90.00
_cell.angle_beta   90.00
_cell.angle_gamma   90.00
#
_symmetry.space_group_name_H-M   'P 1'
#
loop_
_entity.id
_entity.type
_entity.pdbx_description
1 polymer ?
#
loop_
_entity_poly.entity_id
_entity_poly.type
_entity_poly.pdbx_seq_one_letter_code
_entity_poly.pdbx_strand_id
1 'polypeptide(L)'
;MIKISGHAIKNIDRSDVRYVALTQVHARLAKKDPTIWGPSAQAEASVRLNWIDLPESSRDLLPTLDALYAKHRDKSNVVLCGMGGSSLGPEVIAKSFKKKLFILDSTDP
;
A
#
# COMPACT_ATOMS: atom_id res chain seq x y z
N MET A 1 -7.86 -3.20 21.07
CA MET A 1 -8.15 -1.77 20.82
C MET A 1 -6.90 -1.15 20.22
N ILE A 2 -6.95 -0.65 18.98
CA ILE A 2 -5.78 -0.05 18.32
C ILE A 2 -5.43 1.24 19.08
N LYS A 3 -4.21 1.35 19.60
CA LYS A 3 -3.71 2.56 20.27
C LYS A 3 -2.99 3.42 19.24
N ILE A 4 -3.58 4.56 18.90
CA ILE A 4 -2.96 5.54 18.00
C ILE A 4 -1.91 6.32 18.80
N SER A 5 -0.67 6.43 18.29
CA SER A 5 0.42 7.20 18.90
C SER A 5 1.17 8.07 17.87
N GLY A 6 1.75 9.19 18.30
CA GLY A 6 2.58 10.05 17.45
C GLY A 6 2.41 11.55 17.72
N HIS A 7 3.38 12.35 17.27
CA HIS A 7 3.40 13.80 17.49
C HIS A 7 2.21 14.52 16.86
N ALA A 8 1.72 14.02 15.72
CA ALA A 8 0.59 14.60 14.99
C ALA A 8 -0.75 14.50 15.73
N ILE A 9 -0.90 13.59 16.71
CA ILE A 9 -2.19 13.39 17.42
C ILE A 9 -2.66 14.66 18.12
N LYS A 10 -1.72 15.44 18.65
CA LYS A 10 -2.02 16.69 19.36
C LYS A 10 -2.67 17.74 18.47
N ASN A 11 -2.51 17.60 17.15
CA ASN A 11 -3.03 18.54 16.15
C ASN A 11 -4.37 18.08 15.56
N ILE A 12 -4.93 16.95 16.01
CA ILE A 12 -6.20 16.42 15.49
C ILE A 12 -7.34 17.02 16.30
N ASP A 13 -8.04 17.99 15.71
CA ASP A 13 -9.34 18.42 16.22
C ASP A 13 -10.41 17.41 15.79
N ARG A 14 -10.93 16.66 16.77
CA ARG A 14 -11.99 15.65 16.56
C ARG A 14 -13.39 16.25 16.47
N SER A 15 -13.55 17.52 16.82
CA SER A 15 -14.80 18.26 16.68
C SER A 15 -14.95 18.92 15.32
N ASP A 16 -13.85 19.00 14.54
CA ASP A 16 -13.87 19.52 13.17
C ASP A 16 -14.87 18.74 12.31
N VAL A 17 -15.71 19.48 11.59
CA VAL A 17 -16.75 18.90 10.71
C VAL A 17 -16.17 17.96 9.65
N ARG A 18 -14.94 18.21 9.18
CA ARG A 18 -14.22 17.35 8.24
C ARG A 18 -13.80 16.04 8.90
N TYR A 19 -13.35 16.08 10.15
CA TYR A 19 -12.99 14.87 10.90
C TYR A 19 -14.20 13.96 11.09
N VAL A 20 -15.35 14.53 11.47
CA VAL A 20 -16.61 13.81 11.63
C VAL A 20 -17.05 13.19 10.30
N ALA A 21 -16.99 13.95 9.20
CA ALA A 21 -17.33 13.46 7.86
C ALA A 21 -16.40 12.32 7.41
N LEU A 22 -15.08 12.44 7.58
CA LEU A 22 -14.11 11.39 7.24
C LEU A 22 -14.35 10.11 8.05
N THR A 23 -14.70 10.25 9.33
CA THR A 23 -15.01 9.12 10.20
C THR A 23 -16.20 8.31 9.68
N GLN A 24 -17.23 8.97 9.16
CA GLN A 24 -18.39 8.30 8.54
C GLN A 24 -18.01 7.56 7.24
N VAL A 25 -17.05 8.10 6.47
CA VAL A 25 -16.57 7.49 5.23
C VAL A 25 -15.75 6.22 5.50
N HIS A 26 -15.04 6.11 6.62
CA HIS A 26 -14.19 4.95 6.92
C HIS A 26 -14.90 3.60 6.78
N ALA A 27 -16.11 3.46 7.34
CA ALA A 27 -16.86 2.21 7.29
C ALA A 27 -17.31 1.85 5.86
N ARG A 28 -17.54 2.86 5.02
CA ARG A 28 -17.91 2.70 3.60
C ARG A 28 -16.69 2.34 2.76
N LEU A 29 -15.56 3.00 3.01
CA LEU A 29 -14.27 2.67 2.40
C LEU A 29 -13.87 1.22 2.69
N ALA A 30 -14.01 0.76 3.94
CA ALA A 30 -13.73 -0.63 4.31
C ALA A 30 -14.60 -1.65 3.56
N LYS A 31 -15.81 -1.25 3.13
CA LYS A 31 -16.72 -2.06 2.31
C LYS A 31 -16.49 -1.88 0.80
N LYS A 32 -15.40 -1.21 0.40
CA LYS A 32 -15.09 -0.85 -0.99
C LYS A 32 -16.23 -0.10 -1.70
N ASP A 33 -16.98 0.74 -0.98
CA ASP A 33 -18.06 1.55 -1.57
C ASP A 33 -17.47 2.56 -2.57
N PRO A 34 -17.73 2.41 -3.89
CA PRO A 34 -17.13 3.29 -4.90
C PRO A 34 -17.78 4.68 -4.96
N THR A 35 -18.94 4.86 -4.34
CA THR A 35 -19.71 6.12 -4.41
C THR A 35 -19.11 7.23 -3.55
N ILE A 36 -18.17 6.90 -2.64
CA ILE A 36 -17.53 7.87 -1.74
C ILE A 36 -16.64 8.89 -2.48
N TRP A 37 -16.28 8.62 -3.73
CA TRP A 37 -15.45 9.47 -4.58
C TRP A 37 -16.26 10.39 -5.51
N GLY A 38 -17.59 10.29 -5.45
CA GLY A 38 -18.51 11.05 -6.28
C GLY A 38 -18.83 10.40 -7.63
N PRO A 39 -19.90 10.84 -8.31
CA PRO A 39 -20.43 10.17 -9.49
C PRO A 39 -19.44 10.04 -10.66
N SER A 40 -18.59 11.06 -10.86
CA SER A 40 -17.60 11.07 -11.95
C SER A 40 -16.50 10.02 -11.77
N ALA A 41 -16.16 9.66 -10.53
CA ALA A 41 -15.09 8.72 -10.21
C ALA A 41 -15.60 7.30 -9.89
N GLN A 42 -16.91 7.12 -9.72
CA GLN A 42 -17.50 5.87 -9.26
C GLN A 42 -17.16 4.67 -10.16
N ALA A 43 -17.18 4.85 -11.48
CA ALA A 43 -16.86 3.79 -12.43
C ALA A 43 -15.42 3.29 -12.22
N GLU A 44 -14.46 4.21 -12.11
CA GLU A 44 -13.05 3.86 -11.86
C GLU A 44 -12.83 3.29 -10.46
N ALA A 45 -13.43 3.90 -9.43
CA ALA A 45 -13.32 3.43 -8.06
C ALA A 45 -13.84 1.99 -7.91
N SER A 46 -14.92 1.62 -8.61
CA SER A 46 -15.51 0.27 -8.53
C SER A 46 -14.54 -0.86 -8.88
N VAL A 47 -13.50 -0.58 -9.66
CA VAL A 47 -12.48 -1.56 -10.09
C VAL A 47 -11.09 -1.33 -9.50
N ARG A 48 -10.89 -0.27 -8.71
CA ARG A 48 -9.56 0.12 -8.17
C ARG A 48 -9.43 0.04 -6.65
N LEU A 49 -10.42 -0.50 -5.93
CA LEU A 49 -10.44 -0.55 -4.47
C LEU A 49 -9.87 -1.83 -3.84
N ASN A 50 -9.24 -2.71 -4.63
CA ASN A 50 -8.64 -3.96 -4.16
C ASN A 50 -7.38 -3.81 -3.30
N TRP A 51 -6.87 -2.59 -3.13
CA TRP A 51 -5.79 -2.33 -2.19
C TRP A 51 -6.29 -2.36 -0.72
N ILE A 52 -7.61 -2.23 -0.49
CA ILE A 52 -8.18 -2.13 0.86
C ILE A 52 -8.06 -3.44 1.64
N ASP A 53 -8.33 -4.57 0.99
CA ASP A 53 -8.26 -5.92 1.56
C ASP A 53 -6.95 -6.64 1.19
N LEU A 54 -6.00 -5.92 0.59
CA LEU A 54 -4.71 -6.49 0.22
C LEU A 54 -3.91 -6.98 1.44
N PRO A 55 -3.90 -6.31 2.62
CA PRO A 55 -3.19 -6.81 3.80
C PRO A 55 -3.64 -8.21 4.26
N GLU A 56 -4.91 -8.55 4.03
CA GLU A 56 -5.50 -9.85 4.34
C GLU A 56 -5.32 -10.84 3.18
N SER A 57 -5.77 -10.47 1.97
CA SER A 57 -5.78 -11.36 0.79
C SER A 57 -4.38 -11.71 0.28
N SER A 58 -3.40 -10.81 0.42
CA SER A 58 -2.03 -11.08 -0.03
C SER A 58 -1.31 -12.14 0.82
N ARG A 59 -1.83 -12.49 2.00
CA ARG A 59 -1.26 -13.53 2.86
C ARG A 59 -1.26 -14.90 2.19
N ASP A 60 -2.18 -15.12 1.25
CA ASP A 60 -2.25 -16.35 0.46
C ASP A 60 -1.03 -16.50 -0.48
N LEU A 61 -0.28 -15.42 -0.73
CA LEU A 61 0.94 -15.46 -1.53
C LEU A 61 2.17 -15.93 -0.73
N LEU A 62 2.12 -15.96 0.61
CA LEU A 62 3.28 -16.27 1.45
C LEU A 62 3.94 -17.61 1.08
N PRO A 63 3.21 -18.73 0.87
CA PRO A 63 3.85 -19.99 0.47
C PRO A 63 4.60 -19.90 -0.86
N THR A 64 4.05 -19.18 -1.83
CA THR A 64 4.69 -18.96 -3.13
C THR A 64 5.94 -18.08 -2.99
N LEU A 65 5.87 -17.03 -2.16
CA LEU A 65 7.02 -16.17 -1.88
C LEU A 65 8.14 -16.93 -1.16
N ASP A 66 7.81 -17.79 -0.20
CA ASP A 66 8.76 -18.64 0.50
C ASP A 66 9.46 -19.61 -0.45
N ALA A 67 8.69 -20.25 -1.34
CA ALA A 67 9.25 -21.13 -2.37
C ALA A 67 10.18 -20.37 -3.34
N LEU A 68 9.81 -19.16 -3.74
CA LEU A 68 10.60 -18.32 -4.64
C LEU A 68 11.89 -17.84 -3.98
N TYR A 69 11.83 -17.47 -2.70
CA TYR A 69 13.01 -17.15 -1.90
C TYR A 69 13.93 -18.37 -1.77
N ALA A 70 13.39 -19.54 -1.42
CA ALA A 70 14.18 -20.77 -1.28
C ALA A 70 14.89 -21.16 -2.58
N LYS A 71 14.23 -20.98 -3.73
CA LYS A 71 14.78 -21.25 -5.06
C LYS A 71 15.95 -20.36 -5.44
N HIS A 72 16.01 -19.13 -4.91
CA HIS A 72 16.98 -18.10 -5.30
C HIS A 72 17.84 -17.60 -4.14
N ARG A 73 17.89 -18.36 -3.03
CA ARG A 73 18.66 -18.03 -1.81
C ARG A 73 20.17 -17.85 -2.02
N ASP A 74 20.69 -18.40 -3.11
CA ASP A 74 22.09 -18.29 -3.53
C ASP A 74 22.41 -16.94 -4.20
N LYS A 75 21.37 -16.18 -4.60
CA LYS A 75 21.53 -14.88 -5.26
C LYS A 75 21.63 -13.76 -4.24
N SER A 76 22.66 -12.94 -4.37
CA SER A 76 22.94 -11.80 -3.49
C SER A 76 22.56 -10.45 -4.10
N ASN A 77 22.43 -10.38 -5.43
CA ASN A 77 22.10 -9.17 -6.17
C ASN A 77 20.70 -9.30 -6.79
N VAL A 78 19.84 -8.33 -6.51
CA VAL A 78 18.50 -8.22 -7.08
C VAL A 78 18.42 -6.90 -7.85
N VAL A 79 18.08 -7.01 -9.13
CA VAL A 79 17.80 -5.88 -10.02
C VAL A 79 16.30 -5.87 -10.30
N LEU A 80 15.63 -4.81 -9.88
CA LEU A 80 14.21 -4.57 -10.13
C LEU A 80 14.07 -3.63 -11.33
N CYS A 81 13.56 -4.16 -12.44
CA CYS A 81 13.22 -3.36 -13.61
C CYS A 81 11.76 -2.91 -13.51
N GLY A 82 11.53 -1.62 -13.30
CA GLY A 82 10.17 -1.08 -13.14
C GLY A 82 10.17 0.40 -12.82
N MET A 83 9.06 1.08 -13.13
CA MET A 83 8.86 2.51 -12.93
C MET A 83 7.65 2.81 -12.05
N GLY A 84 7.65 3.97 -11.39
CA GLY A 84 6.54 4.46 -10.58
C GLY A 84 6.22 3.55 -9.39
N GLY A 85 4.94 3.18 -9.21
CA GLY A 85 4.52 2.35 -8.06
C GLY A 85 5.19 0.98 -8.00
N SER A 86 5.62 0.44 -9.15
CA SER A 86 6.30 -0.85 -9.23
C SER A 86 7.75 -0.81 -8.70
N SER A 87 8.40 0.36 -8.64
CA SER A 87 9.73 0.56 -8.07
C SER A 87 9.71 1.20 -6.69
N LEU A 88 8.88 2.24 -6.50
CA LEU A 88 8.81 3.01 -5.26
C LEU A 88 8.40 2.17 -4.03
N GLY A 89 7.40 1.29 -4.20
CA GLY A 89 6.95 0.40 -3.12
C GLY A 89 8.07 -0.55 -2.64
N PRO A 90 8.67 -1.35 -3.54
CA PRO A 90 9.82 -2.18 -3.20
C PRO A 90 11.02 -1.40 -2.64
N GLU A 91 11.30 -0.20 -3.15
CA GLU A 91 12.39 0.63 -2.67
C GLU A 91 12.25 1.00 -1.20
N VAL A 92 11.07 1.47 -0.78
CA VAL A 92 10.78 1.84 0.60
C VAL A 92 10.89 0.62 1.51
N ILE A 93 10.36 -0.54 1.09
CA ILE A 93 10.45 -1.79 1.85
C ILE A 93 11.92 -2.21 2.01
N ALA A 94 12.69 -2.25 0.92
CA ALA A 94 14.10 -2.63 0.95
C ALA A 94 14.91 -1.72 1.88
N LYS A 95 14.73 -0.39 1.78
CA LYS A 95 15.36 0.60 2.66
C LYS A 95 14.97 0.40 4.13
N SER A 96 13.69 0.17 4.42
CA SER A 96 13.19 -0.05 5.79
C SER A 96 13.83 -1.26 6.45
N PHE A 97 14.06 -2.34 5.69
CA PHE A 97 14.70 -3.57 6.16
C PHE A 97 16.21 -3.63 5.90
N LYS A 98 16.84 -2.52 5.48
CA LYS A 98 18.28 -2.42 5.17
C LYS A 98 18.76 -3.50 4.19
N LYS A 99 17.94 -3.82 3.18
CA LYS A 99 18.26 -4.77 2.11
C LYS A 99 18.81 -4.05 0.88
N LYS A 100 19.71 -4.70 0.15
CA LYS A 100 20.24 -4.21 -1.13
C LYS A 100 19.25 -4.51 -2.24
N LEU A 101 18.88 -3.49 -3.00
CA LEU A 101 18.02 -3.58 -4.18
C LEU A 101 18.55 -2.55 -5.19
N PHE A 102 18.90 -2.99 -6.40
CA PHE A 102 19.19 -2.10 -7.50
C PHE A 102 17.91 -1.88 -8.30
N ILE A 103 17.58 -0.64 -8.62
CA ILE A 103 16.40 -0.28 -9.38
C ILE A 103 16.83 0.23 -10.74
N LEU A 104 16.27 -0.36 -11.79
CA LEU A 104 16.38 0.11 -13.16
C LEU A 104 15.01 0.67 -13.57
N ASP A 105 14.85 1.98 -13.40
CA ASP A 105 13.61 2.72 -13.64
C ASP A 105 13.75 3.78 -14.75
N SER A 106 14.86 3.78 -15.48
CA SER A 106 15.10 4.65 -16.62
C SER A 106 15.36 3.85 -17.89
N THR A 107 14.95 4.41 -19.01
CA THR A 107 15.33 3.94 -20.36
C THR A 107 16.49 4.74 -20.95
N ASP A 108 17.02 5.72 -20.21
CA ASP A 108 18.22 6.47 -20.55
C ASP A 108 19.47 5.64 -20.19
N PRO A 109 20.32 5.26 -21.16
CA PRO A 109 21.50 4.40 -20.95
C PRO A 109 22.65 5.09 -20.21
#